data_AF-A0A9E1R1G1-F1
#
_entry.id   AF-A0A9E1R1G1-F1
#
_cell.length_a   1.000
_cell.length_b   1.000
_cell.length_c   1.000
_cell.angle_alpha   90.00
_cell.angle_beta   90.00
_cell.angle_gamma   90.00
#
_symmetry.space_group_name_H-M   'P 1'
#
loop_
_entity.id
_entity.type
_entity.pdbx_description
1 polymer ?
#
loop_
_entity_poly.entity_id
_entity_poly.type
_entity_poly.pdbx_seq_one_letter_code
_entity_poly.pdbx_strand_id
1 'polypeptide(L)'
;MRNPKHLLNPVAFIPIVFGTTTLFCNVAIGETTSYLVKAGDTPCEIAESLKIPCANLIELNNLGSSPVIYPGQTLIIPTDKKDTAPLESVSDTLTLSSQSTTDNVETDVAPSVELAQSADLLEVYLLAKAQDPVFATQAYRYQAADELIPQAKAPLRPQLSATGSYTDSTQDLNDASVASIALSQSLFNRSSRITVDQARKRVNQAELQFRLDASALVSRTVRTYFTVLAAEDNLELSKKNQAALKRQLELAQERLDVGLGTRTELFDARARFEKAVADTIESEKLVDDATQSLVVLVGQDVGALKTLPDSVSLGAPKPDDADQWIERALTDNVSLQAKSIGIDLSSLEIDRQKSLRLPTLGVSVSGSYNDLATGDDTSARLLFSVDIPFYQGGLINSKVREAADNLNASRSDYESASRELSSDTRQTFLSVKSRLRRLEALSAAVEAGENALVAKEESFAAGLTTNIAVLDAQRDLFIAQRDFLSERYDYILQMLELERLVSDLNEEDVRRVNTLLAPRTP
;
A
#
# COMPACT_ATOMS: atom_id res chain seq x y z
N MET A 1 69.45 44.44 11.47
CA MET A 1 69.69 45.77 10.86
C MET A 1 68.41 46.24 10.17
N ARG A 2 67.93 47.42 10.58
CA ARG A 2 66.93 48.35 9.98
C ARG A 2 65.48 47.89 9.65
N ASN A 3 64.58 48.41 10.50
CA ASN A 3 63.15 48.79 10.28
C ASN A 3 63.08 50.25 9.72
N PRO A 4 61.94 50.97 9.58
CA PRO A 4 60.53 50.72 9.16
C PRO A 4 59.92 51.84 8.23
N LYS A 5 58.63 51.79 7.83
CA LYS A 5 57.60 52.90 7.91
C LYS A 5 56.21 52.61 7.27
N HIS A 6 55.19 53.19 7.92
CA HIS A 6 53.71 53.12 7.85
C HIS A 6 52.97 53.66 6.60
N LEU A 7 51.68 53.29 6.43
CA LEU A 7 50.42 54.11 6.62
C LEU A 7 49.17 53.34 6.04
N LEU A 8 48.12 52.99 6.82
CA LEU A 8 46.75 53.62 6.95
C LEU A 8 45.94 53.67 5.63
N ASN A 9 44.64 53.32 5.44
CA ASN A 9 43.42 53.16 6.26
C ASN A 9 42.26 52.59 5.36
N PRO A 10 41.17 51.95 5.86
CA PRO A 10 39.99 51.55 5.08
C PRO A 10 38.80 52.54 5.19
N VAL A 11 37.95 52.64 4.14
CA VAL A 11 36.76 53.53 4.09
C VAL A 11 35.45 52.74 3.85
N ALA A 12 34.57 52.85 4.86
CA ALA A 12 33.11 52.99 4.90
C ALA A 12 32.14 52.02 4.18
N PHE A 13 31.24 51.41 4.97
CA PHE A 13 29.79 51.46 4.75
C PHE A 13 29.04 51.59 6.09
N ILE A 14 27.97 52.39 6.09
CA ILE A 14 27.27 53.01 7.22
C ILE A 14 26.20 52.08 7.82
N PRO A 15 26.00 52.03 9.15
CA PRO A 15 24.73 51.67 9.77
C PRO A 15 24.07 52.89 10.44
N ILE A 16 22.74 52.98 10.32
CA ILE A 16 21.90 53.97 11.00
C ILE A 16 21.44 53.39 12.34
N VAL A 17 21.60 54.16 13.41
CA VAL A 17 21.15 53.91 14.78
C VAL A 17 19.95 54.80 15.10
N PHE A 18 19.02 54.32 15.93
CA PHE A 18 18.33 54.95 17.09
C PHE A 18 17.05 54.14 17.37
N GLY A 19 16.62 53.82 18.60
CA GLY A 19 17.06 54.24 19.92
C GLY A 19 16.42 53.34 21.00
N THR A 20 16.78 53.63 22.24
CA THR A 20 16.43 52.94 23.48
C THR A 20 15.08 53.41 24.05
N THR A 21 14.29 52.49 24.61
CA THR A 21 13.35 52.79 25.73
C THR A 21 13.07 51.52 26.52
N THR A 22 13.23 51.60 27.85
CA THR A 22 12.83 50.59 28.84
C THR A 22 11.34 50.71 29.19
N LEU A 23 10.63 49.59 29.31
CA LEU A 23 9.36 49.52 30.04
C LEU A 23 9.22 48.14 30.72
N PHE A 24 8.74 48.15 31.96
CA PHE A 24 8.47 46.99 32.80
C PHE A 24 7.11 46.34 32.50
N CYS A 25 7.00 45.04 32.84
CA CYS A 25 5.82 44.28 33.27
C CYS A 25 4.72 43.91 32.24
N ASN A 26 4.56 42.62 31.92
CA ASN A 26 3.56 41.71 32.53
C ASN A 26 3.51 40.37 31.77
N VAL A 27 3.25 39.29 32.52
CA VAL A 27 2.98 37.93 32.04
C VAL A 27 1.64 37.91 31.28
N ALA A 28 1.61 37.28 30.10
CA ALA A 28 0.39 36.85 29.43
C ALA A 28 0.65 35.55 28.65
N ILE A 29 -0.31 34.63 28.76
CA ILE A 29 -0.35 33.28 28.17
C ILE A 29 -0.50 33.41 26.65
N GLY A 30 0.42 32.82 25.87
CA GLY A 30 0.47 32.94 24.40
C GLY A 30 -0.18 31.77 23.66
N GLU A 31 -1.07 32.09 22.72
CA GLU A 31 -1.80 31.19 21.82
C GLU A 31 -0.88 30.45 20.83
N THR A 32 -1.21 29.19 20.52
CA THR A 32 -0.54 28.35 19.53
C THR A 32 -1.11 28.59 18.12
N THR A 33 -0.24 28.88 17.14
CA THR A 33 -0.61 28.92 15.71
C THR A 33 -0.17 27.64 15.00
N SER A 34 -0.98 27.17 14.04
CA SER A 34 -0.75 25.91 13.32
C SER A 34 -0.32 26.10 11.86
N TYR A 35 0.58 25.26 11.35
CA TYR A 35 1.05 25.21 9.96
C TYR A 35 0.56 23.95 9.26
N LEU A 36 0.02 24.08 8.05
CA LEU A 36 -0.37 22.95 7.21
C LEU A 36 0.77 22.56 6.27
N VAL A 37 1.30 21.34 6.43
CA VAL A 37 2.41 20.78 5.64
C VAL A 37 2.00 20.65 4.18
N LYS A 38 2.86 21.13 3.27
CA LYS A 38 2.66 21.02 1.81
C LYS A 38 3.56 19.94 1.22
N ALA A 39 3.23 19.51 0.01
CA ALA A 39 4.05 18.55 -0.73
C ALA A 39 5.46 19.12 -0.97
N GLY A 40 6.48 18.38 -0.52
CA GLY A 40 7.89 18.76 -0.62
C GLY A 40 8.46 19.47 0.61
N ASP A 41 7.64 19.79 1.62
CA ASP A 41 8.13 20.39 2.85
C ASP A 41 8.93 19.38 3.69
N THR A 42 10.06 19.81 4.25
CA THR A 42 10.74 19.10 5.33
C THR A 42 10.62 19.86 6.66
N PRO A 43 10.70 19.18 7.83
CA PRO A 43 10.55 19.84 9.13
C PRO A 43 11.54 20.99 9.34
N CYS A 44 12.79 20.82 8.90
CA CYS A 44 13.80 21.86 9.04
C CYS A 44 13.63 23.01 8.04
N GLU A 45 13.16 22.75 6.81
CA GLU A 45 12.87 23.83 5.85
C GLU A 45 11.65 24.66 6.29
N ILE A 46 10.62 24.02 6.85
CA ILE A 46 9.49 24.73 7.47
C ILE A 46 10.02 25.60 8.61
N ALA A 47 10.81 25.03 9.52
CA ALA A 47 11.38 25.74 10.65
C ALA A 47 12.24 26.95 10.21
N GLU A 48 13.06 26.78 9.18
CA GLU A 48 13.88 27.85 8.61
C GLU A 48 13.02 28.97 7.99
N SER A 49 11.97 28.61 7.23
CA SER A 49 11.04 29.58 6.63
C SER A 49 10.32 30.42 7.69
N LEU A 50 10.02 29.81 8.84
CA LEU A 50 9.36 30.43 9.98
C LEU A 50 10.35 31.06 10.99
N LYS A 51 11.66 30.95 10.72
CA LYS A 51 12.76 31.48 11.55
C LYS A 51 12.74 30.95 12.99
N ILE A 52 12.45 29.66 13.14
CA ILE A 52 12.50 28.92 14.41
C ILE A 52 13.56 27.81 14.32
N PRO A 53 14.22 27.43 15.44
CA PRO A 53 15.17 26.32 15.42
C PRO A 53 14.48 25.02 15.02
N CYS A 54 15.08 24.25 14.10
CA CYS A 54 14.48 22.98 13.65
C CYS A 54 14.22 22.00 14.81
N ALA A 55 15.15 21.93 15.78
CA ALA A 55 14.99 21.10 16.98
C ALA A 55 13.70 21.44 17.76
N ASN A 56 13.37 22.73 17.89
CA ASN A 56 12.19 23.16 18.62
C ASN A 56 10.89 22.76 17.90
N LEU A 57 10.86 22.85 16.57
CA LEU A 57 9.69 22.41 15.80
C LEU A 57 9.49 20.88 15.93
N ILE A 58 10.59 20.11 15.88
CA ILE A 58 10.58 18.65 16.02
C ILE A 58 10.07 18.24 17.41
N GLU A 59 10.61 18.87 18.46
CA GLU A 59 10.26 18.56 19.84
C GLU A 59 8.82 18.96 20.15
N LEU A 60 8.39 20.16 19.74
CA LEU A 60 7.03 20.66 19.96
C LEU A 60 5.96 19.78 19.29
N ASN A 61 6.33 19.06 18.24
CA ASN A 61 5.44 18.17 17.49
C ASN A 61 5.77 16.67 17.69
N ASN A 62 6.62 16.32 18.66
CA ASN A 62 7.04 14.95 18.97
C ASN A 62 7.49 14.12 17.75
N LEU A 63 8.20 14.71 16.80
CA LEU A 63 8.55 14.06 15.52
C LEU A 63 9.76 13.10 15.60
N GLY A 64 10.40 12.96 16.77
CA GLY A 64 11.54 12.05 16.99
C GLY A 64 12.86 12.48 16.33
N SER A 65 13.89 11.63 16.40
CA SER A 65 15.25 11.93 15.94
C SER A 65 15.46 11.88 14.41
N SER A 66 14.51 11.29 13.67
CA SER A 66 14.45 11.29 12.21
C SER A 66 13.04 11.71 11.78
N PRO A 67 12.74 13.02 11.80
CA PRO A 67 11.38 13.52 11.68
C PRO A 67 10.85 13.37 10.25
N VAL A 68 9.77 12.60 10.10
CA VAL A 68 9.02 12.46 8.85
C VAL A 68 7.69 13.20 9.01
N ILE A 69 7.35 14.04 8.03
CA ILE A 69 6.07 14.77 7.97
C ILE A 69 5.36 14.49 6.65
N TYR A 70 4.04 14.57 6.66
CA TYR A 70 3.20 14.27 5.50
C TYR A 70 2.40 15.50 5.04
N PRO A 71 2.20 15.70 3.73
CA PRO A 71 1.34 16.78 3.23
C PRO A 71 -0.08 16.68 3.81
N GLY A 72 -0.60 17.80 4.30
CA GLY A 72 -1.89 17.87 5.01
C GLY A 72 -1.79 17.68 6.53
N GLN A 73 -0.64 17.25 7.05
CA GLN A 73 -0.37 17.23 8.49
C GLN A 73 -0.33 18.67 9.03
N THR A 74 -0.88 18.88 10.23
CA THR A 74 -0.85 20.18 10.89
C THR A 74 0.21 20.18 11.98
N LEU A 75 1.18 21.10 11.91
CA LEU A 75 2.24 21.27 12.89
C LEU A 75 1.94 22.48 13.78
N ILE A 76 2.18 22.34 15.07
CA ILE A 76 2.11 23.42 16.05
C ILE A 76 3.40 24.24 15.94
N ILE A 77 3.27 25.56 15.83
CA ILE A 77 4.39 26.51 15.73
C ILE A 77 4.45 27.34 17.03
N PRO A 78 5.64 27.51 17.64
CA PRO A 78 5.79 28.40 18.79
C PRO A 78 5.76 29.87 18.35
N THR A 79 4.95 30.68 19.02
CA THR A 79 4.80 32.13 18.78
C THR A 79 5.72 32.93 19.69
N ASP A 80 7.03 32.73 19.60
CA ASP A 80 7.97 33.82 19.92
C ASP A 80 9.41 33.55 19.48
N LYS A 81 10.04 34.60 18.96
CA LYS A 81 11.38 34.60 18.41
C LYS A 81 12.35 35.17 19.44
N LYS A 82 12.99 34.32 20.27
CA LYS A 82 14.33 34.59 20.85
C LYS A 82 14.94 33.40 21.60
N ASP A 83 16.17 33.07 21.17
CA ASP A 83 17.31 32.44 21.84
C ASP A 83 17.11 31.74 23.19
N THR A 84 17.44 30.44 23.25
CA THR A 84 18.32 29.88 24.31
C THR A 84 18.98 28.57 23.86
N ALA A 85 20.25 28.43 24.27
CA ALA A 85 21.20 27.35 23.99
C ALA A 85 20.86 26.01 24.71
N PRO A 86 21.51 24.88 24.37
CA PRO A 86 21.09 23.55 24.80
C PRO A 86 21.55 23.23 26.23
N LEU A 87 20.67 22.62 27.01
CA LEU A 87 20.98 22.07 28.33
C LEU A 87 21.35 20.59 28.21
N GLU A 88 22.51 20.26 28.76
CA GLU A 88 23.10 18.94 28.84
C GLU A 88 22.30 17.96 29.71
N SER A 89 22.49 16.68 29.41
CA SER A 89 22.07 15.49 30.13
C SER A 89 22.46 15.47 31.60
N VAL A 90 21.51 15.17 32.49
CA VAL A 90 21.79 14.48 33.75
C VAL A 90 20.68 13.47 34.00
N SER A 91 21.05 12.20 33.88
CA SER A 91 20.34 11.08 34.49
C SER A 91 20.50 11.17 35.99
N ASP A 92 19.41 11.18 36.76
CA ASP A 92 19.46 10.53 38.07
C ASP A 92 18.09 10.08 38.59
N THR A 93 18.20 9.13 39.49
CA THR A 93 17.26 8.09 39.88
C THR A 93 16.39 8.54 41.07
N LEU A 94 15.34 7.73 41.39
CA LEU A 94 14.57 7.68 42.66
C LEU A 94 13.36 8.64 42.69
N THR A 95 12.15 8.31 43.17
CA THR A 95 11.59 7.17 43.92
C THR A 95 10.07 7.35 43.98
N LEU A 96 9.31 6.26 44.06
CA LEU A 96 7.91 6.29 44.50
C LEU A 96 7.78 6.96 45.87
N SER A 97 6.85 7.91 45.99
CA SER A 97 6.09 8.07 47.22
C SER A 97 4.68 8.56 46.90
N SER A 98 3.74 7.78 47.38
CA SER A 98 2.31 8.06 47.48
C SER A 98 2.04 9.31 48.31
N GLN A 99 1.12 10.17 47.87
CA GLN A 99 0.14 10.75 48.79
C GLN A 99 -1.11 11.26 48.07
N SER A 100 -2.22 10.79 48.59
CA SER A 100 -3.60 11.18 48.36
C SER A 100 -3.87 12.62 48.78
N THR A 101 -4.47 13.40 47.90
CA THR A 101 -5.41 14.46 48.31
C THR A 101 -6.54 14.53 47.27
N THR A 102 -7.72 14.26 47.80
CA THR A 102 -9.04 14.49 47.21
C THR A 102 -9.18 15.93 46.72
N ASP A 103 -9.61 16.10 45.48
CA ASP A 103 -10.58 17.14 45.13
C ASP A 103 -11.34 16.73 43.87
N ASN A 104 -12.66 16.67 44.02
CA ASN A 104 -13.62 16.42 42.96
C ASN A 104 -13.61 17.61 42.00
N VAL A 105 -13.24 17.37 40.74
CA VAL A 105 -13.61 18.25 39.62
C VAL A 105 -14.16 17.36 38.52
N GLU A 106 -15.47 17.53 38.31
CA GLU A 106 -16.24 17.31 37.09
C GLU A 106 -15.53 16.55 35.97
N THR A 107 -15.89 15.28 35.85
CA THR A 107 -15.69 14.46 34.66
C THR A 107 -16.42 15.09 33.49
N ASP A 108 -15.73 15.90 32.70
CA ASP A 108 -16.08 16.08 31.30
C ASP A 108 -15.61 14.81 30.58
N VAL A 109 -16.51 13.82 30.57
CA VAL A 109 -16.36 12.59 29.79
C VAL A 109 -16.38 13.03 28.33
N ALA A 110 -15.20 13.28 27.77
CA ALA A 110 -14.99 13.13 26.33
C ALA A 110 -15.64 11.79 25.95
N PRO A 111 -16.50 11.72 24.93
CA PRO A 111 -17.14 10.47 24.58
C PRO A 111 -16.02 9.52 24.19
N SER A 112 -15.68 8.61 25.09
CA SER A 112 -15.17 7.31 24.71
C SER A 112 -16.16 6.81 23.69
N VAL A 113 -15.75 6.81 22.42
CA VAL A 113 -16.47 6.12 21.38
C VAL A 113 -16.65 4.70 21.92
N GLU A 114 -17.87 4.37 22.29
CA GLU A 114 -18.29 3.01 22.59
C GLU A 114 -17.99 2.21 21.32
N LEU A 115 -16.80 1.62 21.24
CA LEU A 115 -16.42 0.59 20.29
C LEU A 115 -17.12 -0.72 20.69
N ALA A 116 -18.45 -0.66 20.66
CA ALA A 116 -19.35 -1.80 20.69
C ALA A 116 -20.15 -1.87 19.39
N GLN A 117 -19.64 -1.27 18.31
CA GLN A 117 -20.15 -1.49 16.97
C GLN A 117 -19.20 -2.46 16.26
N SER A 118 -19.73 -3.63 15.87
CA SER A 118 -19.00 -4.60 15.08
C SER A 118 -18.55 -3.95 13.76
N ALA A 119 -17.24 -3.92 13.51
CA ALA A 119 -16.66 -3.34 12.32
C ALA A 119 -17.14 -4.07 11.07
N ASP A 120 -17.39 -3.30 10.03
CA ASP A 120 -17.93 -3.77 8.77
C ASP A 120 -16.84 -3.93 7.70
N LEU A 121 -17.07 -4.77 6.69
CA LEU A 121 -16.14 -4.96 5.56
C LEU A 121 -15.83 -3.64 4.85
N LEU A 122 -16.82 -2.75 4.68
CA LEU A 122 -16.59 -1.44 4.06
C LEU A 122 -15.69 -0.56 4.93
N GLU A 123 -15.89 -0.58 6.25
CA GLU A 123 -15.08 0.19 7.19
C GLU A 123 -13.63 -0.31 7.19
N VAL A 124 -13.45 -1.63 7.25
CA VAL A 124 -12.14 -2.29 7.12
C VAL A 124 -11.46 -1.91 5.80
N TYR A 125 -12.19 -1.88 4.69
CA TYR A 125 -11.66 -1.44 3.39
C TYR A 125 -11.24 0.03 3.38
N LEU A 126 -12.04 0.93 3.95
CA LEU A 126 -11.70 2.35 4.01
C LEU A 126 -10.48 2.61 4.89
N LEU A 127 -10.36 1.88 6.02
CA LEU A 127 -9.18 1.94 6.86
C LEU A 127 -7.94 1.38 6.14
N ALA A 128 -8.06 0.21 5.48
CA ALA A 128 -6.98 -0.37 4.68
C ALA A 128 -6.54 0.57 3.55
N LYS A 129 -7.48 1.22 2.85
CA LYS A 129 -7.17 2.21 1.80
C LYS A 129 -6.40 3.42 2.33
N ALA A 130 -6.65 3.82 3.58
CA ALA A 130 -5.97 4.94 4.21
C ALA A 130 -4.60 4.58 4.79
N GLN A 131 -4.43 3.36 5.30
CA GLN A 131 -3.27 2.99 6.13
C GLN A 131 -2.35 1.94 5.51
N ASP A 132 -2.78 1.20 4.47
CA ASP A 132 -1.97 0.13 3.89
C ASP A 132 -0.71 0.67 3.18
N PRO A 133 0.51 0.30 3.65
CA PRO A 133 1.75 0.76 3.04
C PRO A 133 1.97 0.18 1.63
N VAL A 134 1.41 -0.98 1.30
CA VAL A 134 1.56 -1.58 -0.03
C VAL A 134 0.83 -0.76 -1.07
N PHE A 135 -0.40 -0.34 -0.80
CA PHE A 135 -1.19 0.53 -1.67
C PHE A 135 -0.60 1.94 -1.74
N ALA A 136 -0.19 2.51 -0.60
CA ALA A 136 0.50 3.81 -0.58
C ALA A 136 1.78 3.82 -1.44
N THR A 137 2.56 2.73 -1.42
CA THR A 137 3.73 2.58 -2.28
C THR A 137 3.38 2.67 -3.77
N GLN A 138 2.28 2.05 -4.21
CA GLN A 138 1.86 2.12 -5.61
C GLN A 138 1.33 3.51 -5.97
N ALA A 139 0.64 4.20 -5.05
CA ALA A 139 0.23 5.59 -5.25
C ALA A 139 1.45 6.51 -5.47
N TYR A 140 2.51 6.38 -4.67
CA TYR A 140 3.74 7.14 -4.86
C TYR A 140 4.48 6.77 -6.15
N ARG A 141 4.45 5.51 -6.57
CA ARG A 141 5.03 5.09 -7.87
C ARG A 141 4.26 5.69 -9.05
N TYR A 142 2.93 5.78 -8.96
CA TYR A 142 2.12 6.46 -9.96
C TYR A 142 2.44 7.96 -10.02
N GLN A 143 2.50 8.64 -8.88
CA GLN A 143 2.91 10.05 -8.82
C GLN A 143 4.33 10.28 -9.37
N ALA A 144 5.27 9.37 -9.08
CA ALA A 144 6.61 9.43 -9.66
C ALA A 144 6.60 9.19 -11.19
N ALA A 145 5.67 8.39 -11.70
CA ALA A 145 5.51 8.18 -13.13
C ALA A 145 4.95 9.44 -13.82
N ASP A 146 4.06 10.21 -13.19
CA ASP A 146 3.55 11.47 -13.75
C ASP A 146 4.68 12.47 -14.09
N GLU A 147 5.77 12.45 -13.31
CA GLU A 147 6.98 13.26 -13.55
C GLU A 147 7.78 12.85 -14.80
N LEU A 148 7.48 11.71 -15.43
CA LEU A 148 8.12 11.31 -16.68
C LEU A 148 7.81 12.27 -17.84
N ILE A 149 6.61 12.87 -17.86
CA ILE A 149 6.21 13.83 -18.90
C ILE A 149 7.05 15.12 -18.85
N PRO A 150 7.15 15.84 -17.70
CA PRO A 150 8.00 17.02 -17.62
C PRO A 150 9.48 16.69 -17.86
N GLN A 151 9.97 15.55 -17.37
CA GLN A 151 11.34 15.08 -17.65
C GLN A 151 11.58 14.89 -19.16
N ALA A 152 10.65 14.23 -19.87
CA ALA A 152 10.75 14.04 -21.31
C ALA A 152 10.62 15.36 -22.11
N LYS A 153 9.90 16.36 -21.57
CA LYS A 153 9.79 17.69 -22.17
C LYS A 153 11.00 18.58 -21.88
N ALA A 154 11.77 18.33 -20.82
CA ALA A 154 12.87 19.20 -20.40
C ALA A 154 13.92 19.43 -21.52
N PRO A 155 14.37 18.41 -22.28
CA PRO A 155 15.31 18.62 -23.39
C PRO A 155 14.78 19.50 -24.53
N LEU A 156 13.46 19.69 -24.62
CA LEU A 156 12.81 20.56 -25.61
C LEU A 156 12.64 22.01 -25.11
N ARG A 157 12.95 22.27 -23.83
CA ARG A 157 12.94 23.61 -23.22
C ARG A 157 14.33 24.24 -23.33
N PRO A 158 14.43 25.59 -23.24
CA PRO A 158 15.72 26.24 -23.12
C PRO A 158 16.49 25.73 -21.90
N GLN A 159 17.76 25.39 -22.11
CA GLN A 159 18.70 24.91 -21.10
C GLN A 159 19.73 26.01 -20.84
N LEU A 160 19.74 26.56 -19.63
CA LEU A 160 20.69 27.58 -19.20
C LEU A 160 21.72 26.95 -18.27
N SER A 161 22.99 27.14 -18.57
CA SER A 161 24.10 26.72 -17.73
C SER A 161 25.08 27.86 -17.51
N ALA A 162 25.77 27.82 -16.38
CA ALA A 162 26.93 28.64 -16.10
C ALA A 162 28.08 27.72 -15.69
N THR A 163 29.26 27.97 -16.21
CA THR A 163 30.48 27.24 -15.83
C THR A 163 31.53 28.23 -15.40
N GLY A 164 32.29 27.87 -14.37
CA GLY A 164 33.46 28.60 -13.91
C GLY A 164 34.59 27.62 -13.70
N SER A 165 35.78 27.94 -14.18
CA SER A 165 36.96 27.12 -13.98
C SER A 165 38.17 27.99 -13.69
N TYR A 166 38.95 27.59 -12.71
CA TYR A 166 40.24 28.17 -12.39
C TYR A 166 41.31 27.11 -12.65
N THR A 167 42.32 27.48 -13.42
CA THR A 167 43.49 26.65 -13.71
C THR A 167 44.70 27.34 -13.12
N ASP A 168 45.46 26.60 -12.32
CA ASP A 168 46.76 26.97 -11.78
C ASP A 168 47.79 26.02 -12.38
N SER A 169 48.86 26.56 -12.96
CA SER A 169 49.82 25.77 -13.72
C SER A 169 51.25 26.06 -13.29
N THR A 170 52.03 24.99 -13.15
CA THR A 170 53.48 25.10 -12.93
C THR A 170 54.25 25.47 -14.20
N GLN A 171 53.58 25.49 -15.35
CA GLN A 171 54.12 26.04 -16.58
C GLN A 171 53.79 27.52 -16.67
N ASP A 172 54.81 28.33 -16.96
CA ASP A 172 54.65 29.77 -17.09
C ASP A 172 53.53 30.15 -18.07
N LEU A 173 52.75 31.17 -17.70
CA LEU A 173 51.67 31.78 -18.51
C LEU A 173 50.44 30.88 -18.78
N ASN A 174 50.18 29.87 -17.94
CA ASN A 174 49.04 28.96 -18.10
C ASN A 174 47.97 29.10 -17.02
N ASP A 175 48.10 30.07 -16.11
CA ASP A 175 47.04 30.38 -15.16
C ASP A 175 45.85 30.99 -15.90
N ALA A 176 44.64 30.49 -15.60
CA ALA A 176 43.43 30.91 -16.29
C ALA A 176 42.20 30.86 -15.39
N SER A 177 41.45 31.95 -15.37
CA SER A 177 40.11 32.05 -14.81
C SER A 177 39.10 32.20 -15.94
N VAL A 178 38.26 31.18 -16.15
CA VAL A 178 37.24 31.18 -17.19
C VAL A 178 35.87 31.13 -16.55
N ALA A 179 34.99 32.07 -16.92
CA ALA A 179 33.59 32.06 -16.57
C ALA A 179 32.76 32.09 -17.86
N SER A 180 31.74 31.23 -17.98
CA SER A 180 30.86 31.23 -19.13
C SER A 180 29.40 30.99 -18.74
N ILE A 181 28.48 31.58 -19.51
CA ILE A 181 27.05 31.34 -19.42
C ILE A 181 26.59 30.91 -20.81
N ALA A 182 25.82 29.82 -20.89
CA ALA A 182 25.30 29.29 -22.14
C ALA A 182 23.81 28.97 -22.03
N LEU A 183 23.03 29.44 -22.99
CA LEU A 183 21.65 29.06 -23.22
C LEU A 183 21.60 28.19 -24.49
N SER A 184 21.03 26.99 -24.42
CA SER A 184 20.82 26.13 -25.59
C SER A 184 19.35 25.72 -25.71
N GLN A 185 18.84 25.66 -26.94
CA GLN A 185 17.46 25.26 -27.20
C GLN A 185 17.38 24.41 -28.46
N SER A 186 16.74 23.24 -28.36
CA SER A 186 16.41 22.43 -29.54
C SER A 186 15.24 23.08 -30.27
N LEU A 187 15.44 23.47 -31.53
CA LEU A 187 14.40 23.99 -32.40
C LEU A 187 13.67 22.84 -33.10
N PHE A 188 14.40 21.79 -33.48
CA PHE A 188 13.83 20.60 -34.09
C PHE A 188 14.61 19.35 -33.69
N ASN A 189 13.94 18.44 -32.97
CA ASN A 189 14.42 17.09 -32.73
C ASN A 189 13.22 16.13 -32.74
N ARG A 190 13.11 15.28 -33.77
CA ARG A 190 11.99 14.33 -33.90
C ARG A 190 12.07 13.23 -32.84
N SER A 191 13.27 12.77 -32.47
CA SER A 191 13.47 11.74 -31.45
C SER A 191 12.95 12.20 -30.09
N SER A 192 13.33 13.41 -29.66
CA SER A 192 12.88 13.98 -28.39
C SER A 192 11.36 14.17 -28.31
N ARG A 193 10.69 14.52 -29.43
CA ARG A 193 9.21 14.60 -29.46
C ARG A 193 8.56 13.22 -29.29
N ILE A 194 9.08 12.19 -29.96
CA ILE A 194 8.60 10.82 -29.79
C ILE A 194 8.84 10.33 -28.35
N THR A 195 9.94 10.73 -27.71
CA THR A 195 10.19 10.43 -26.30
C THR A 195 9.13 11.05 -25.37
N VAL A 196 8.60 12.23 -25.69
CA VAL A 196 7.44 12.80 -24.97
C VAL A 196 6.19 11.94 -25.16
N ASP A 197 5.94 11.46 -26.38
CA ASP A 197 4.80 10.57 -26.66
C ASP A 197 4.94 9.22 -25.92
N GLN A 198 6.15 8.65 -25.87
CA GLN A 198 6.47 7.47 -25.07
C GLN A 198 6.25 7.71 -23.57
N ALA A 199 6.68 8.87 -23.06
CA ALA A 199 6.47 9.23 -21.65
C ALA A 199 4.97 9.31 -21.30
N ARG A 200 4.13 9.88 -22.18
CA ARG A 200 2.68 9.87 -22.01
C ARG A 200 2.12 8.45 -21.96
N LYS A 201 2.55 7.56 -22.86
CA LYS A 201 2.14 6.15 -22.85
C LYS A 201 2.59 5.43 -21.57
N ARG A 202 3.79 5.72 -21.06
CA ARG A 202 4.27 5.17 -19.76
C ARG A 202 3.46 5.66 -18.57
N VAL A 203 3.05 6.93 -18.55
CA VAL A 203 2.13 7.46 -17.53
C VAL A 203 0.79 6.74 -17.58
N ASN A 204 0.19 6.60 -18.77
CA ASN A 204 -1.06 5.84 -18.93
C ASN A 204 -0.89 4.37 -18.50
N GLN A 205 0.27 3.76 -18.76
CA GLN A 205 0.56 2.40 -18.28
C GLN A 205 0.62 2.33 -16.75
N ALA A 206 1.23 3.33 -16.11
CA ALA A 206 1.31 3.44 -14.65
C ALA A 206 -0.08 3.67 -14.02
N GLU A 207 -0.95 4.44 -14.68
CA GLU A 207 -2.35 4.63 -14.26
C GLU A 207 -3.13 3.31 -14.28
N LEU A 208 -3.03 2.54 -15.38
CA LEU A 208 -3.67 1.22 -15.46
C LEU A 208 -3.10 0.25 -14.42
N GLN A 209 -1.78 0.31 -14.16
CA GLN A 209 -1.17 -0.48 -13.10
C GLN A 209 -1.71 -0.10 -11.71
N PHE A 210 -1.87 1.20 -11.43
CA PHE A 210 -2.45 1.67 -10.18
C PHE A 210 -3.90 1.20 -10.00
N ARG A 211 -4.70 1.12 -11.07
CA ARG A 211 -6.04 0.52 -11.03
C ARG A 211 -6.02 -0.98 -10.70
N LEU A 212 -5.06 -1.73 -11.24
CA LEU A 212 -4.86 -3.15 -10.89
C LEU A 212 -4.47 -3.29 -9.41
N ASP A 213 -3.61 -2.41 -8.91
CA ASP A 213 -3.18 -2.41 -7.52
C ASP A 213 -4.33 -2.02 -6.56
N ALA A 214 -5.22 -1.12 -6.98
CA ALA A 214 -6.46 -0.80 -6.25
C ALA A 214 -7.41 -2.00 -6.19
N SER A 215 -7.60 -2.72 -7.31
CA SER A 215 -8.38 -3.97 -7.32
C SER A 215 -7.76 -5.05 -6.42
N ALA A 216 -6.42 -5.13 -6.40
CA ALA A 216 -5.69 -6.07 -5.53
C ALA A 216 -5.86 -5.75 -4.03
N LEU A 217 -5.92 -4.46 -3.67
CA LEU A 217 -6.26 -4.03 -2.31
C LEU A 217 -7.66 -4.50 -1.92
N VAL A 218 -8.66 -4.35 -2.82
CA VAL A 218 -10.02 -4.86 -2.59
C VAL A 218 -9.99 -6.36 -2.34
N SER A 219 -9.41 -7.15 -3.24
CA SER A 219 -9.35 -8.62 -3.10
C SER A 219 -8.64 -9.06 -1.82
N ARG A 220 -7.51 -8.42 -1.48
CA ARG A 220 -6.76 -8.74 -0.25
C ARG A 220 -7.58 -8.41 1.00
N THR A 221 -8.26 -7.27 1.01
CA THR A 221 -9.10 -6.87 2.14
C THR A 221 -10.24 -7.85 2.37
N VAL A 222 -10.97 -8.18 1.30
CA VAL A 222 -12.10 -9.11 1.40
C VAL A 222 -11.62 -10.52 1.81
N ARG A 223 -10.50 -10.98 1.26
CA ARG A 223 -9.91 -12.28 1.63
C ARG A 223 -9.48 -12.34 3.08
N THR A 224 -8.77 -11.32 3.58
CA THR A 224 -8.34 -11.27 4.97
C THR A 224 -9.53 -11.19 5.91
N TYR A 225 -10.53 -10.37 5.59
CA TYR A 225 -11.78 -10.27 6.35
C TYR A 225 -12.49 -11.63 6.49
N PHE A 226 -12.74 -12.33 5.38
CA PHE A 226 -13.39 -13.63 5.42
C PHE A 226 -12.52 -14.74 6.02
N THR A 227 -11.20 -14.60 6.00
CA THR A 227 -10.30 -15.56 6.68
C THR A 227 -10.44 -15.45 8.20
N VAL A 228 -10.60 -14.24 8.74
CA VAL A 228 -10.92 -14.04 10.17
C VAL A 228 -12.26 -14.67 10.51
N LEU A 229 -13.31 -14.38 9.73
CA LEU A 229 -14.64 -14.97 9.95
C LEU A 229 -14.64 -16.49 9.88
N ALA A 230 -13.96 -17.08 8.89
CA ALA A 230 -13.83 -18.52 8.77
C ALA A 230 -13.08 -19.16 9.94
N ALA A 231 -12.05 -18.49 10.46
CA ALA A 231 -11.31 -18.94 11.64
C ALA A 231 -12.18 -18.88 12.91
N GLU A 232 -12.93 -17.79 13.10
CA GLU A 232 -13.85 -17.62 14.22
C GLU A 232 -14.97 -18.67 14.23
N ASP A 233 -15.59 -18.92 13.08
CA ASP A 233 -16.63 -19.93 12.93
C ASP A 233 -16.09 -21.34 13.18
N ASN A 234 -14.88 -21.64 12.70
CA ASN A 234 -14.23 -22.92 12.97
C ASN A 234 -13.87 -23.07 14.46
N LEU A 235 -13.46 -22.00 15.15
CA LEU A 235 -13.24 -22.01 16.59
C LEU A 235 -14.54 -22.28 17.35
N GLU A 236 -15.63 -21.60 16.98
CA GLU A 236 -16.93 -21.81 17.58
C GLU A 236 -17.40 -23.27 17.41
N LEU A 237 -17.25 -23.82 16.21
CA LEU A 237 -17.58 -25.20 15.89
C LEU A 237 -16.69 -26.19 16.68
N SER A 238 -15.38 -25.94 16.79
CA SER A 238 -14.44 -26.73 17.59
C SER A 238 -14.82 -26.75 19.07
N LYS A 239 -15.20 -25.60 19.64
CA LYS A 239 -15.69 -25.51 21.04
C LYS A 239 -16.98 -26.30 21.25
N LYS A 240 -17.93 -26.22 20.32
CA LYS A 240 -19.17 -27.02 20.35
C LYS A 240 -18.87 -28.52 20.30
N ASN A 241 -17.97 -28.96 19.43
CA ASN A 241 -17.53 -30.35 19.31
C ASN A 241 -16.80 -30.84 20.59
N GLN A 242 -15.89 -30.04 21.14
CA GLN A 242 -15.22 -30.33 22.40
C GLN A 242 -16.24 -30.50 23.54
N ALA A 243 -17.23 -29.62 23.65
CA ALA A 243 -18.28 -29.71 24.67
C ALA A 243 -19.15 -30.96 24.49
N ALA A 244 -19.50 -31.32 23.24
CA ALA A 244 -20.25 -32.54 22.94
C ALA A 244 -19.47 -33.81 23.33
N LEU A 245 -18.19 -33.90 22.96
CA LEU A 245 -17.32 -35.04 23.30
C LEU A 245 -17.03 -35.12 24.80
N LYS A 246 -16.98 -33.98 25.50
CA LYS A 246 -16.88 -33.95 26.96
C LYS A 246 -18.10 -34.62 27.61
N ARG A 247 -19.31 -34.29 27.17
CA ARG A 247 -20.55 -34.91 27.66
C ARG A 247 -20.57 -36.42 27.40
N GLN A 248 -20.08 -36.86 26.23
CA GLN A 248 -19.98 -38.29 25.92
C GLN A 248 -18.96 -39.02 26.81
N LEU A 249 -17.84 -38.37 27.16
CA LEU A 249 -16.86 -38.90 28.11
C LEU A 249 -17.45 -39.02 29.52
N GLU A 250 -18.16 -37.99 29.99
CA GLU A 250 -18.85 -38.00 31.29
C GLU A 250 -19.90 -39.14 31.35
N LEU A 251 -20.71 -39.28 30.29
CA LEU A 251 -21.67 -40.38 30.16
C LEU A 251 -21.00 -41.76 30.16
N ALA A 252 -19.88 -41.92 29.45
CA ALA A 252 -19.14 -43.18 29.42
C ALA A 252 -18.58 -43.54 30.81
N GLN A 253 -18.11 -42.55 31.57
CA GLN A 253 -17.64 -42.72 32.93
C GLN A 253 -18.77 -43.15 33.87
N GLU A 254 -19.91 -42.45 33.86
CA GLU A 254 -21.07 -42.78 34.69
C GLU A 254 -21.58 -44.20 34.40
N ARG A 255 -21.66 -44.58 33.13
CA ARG A 255 -22.08 -45.94 32.72
C ARG A 255 -21.11 -47.01 33.19
N LEU A 256 -19.80 -46.73 33.18
CA LEU A 256 -18.81 -47.66 33.69
C LEU A 256 -18.95 -47.85 35.21
N ASP A 257 -19.20 -46.76 35.95
CA ASP A 257 -19.33 -46.79 37.42
C ASP A 257 -20.55 -47.60 37.89
N VAL A 258 -21.65 -47.59 37.11
CA VAL A 258 -22.83 -48.43 37.34
C VAL A 258 -22.76 -49.81 36.67
N GLY A 259 -21.66 -50.15 36.01
CA GLY A 259 -21.44 -51.44 35.36
C GLY A 259 -22.18 -51.67 34.03
N LEU A 260 -22.71 -50.60 33.42
CA LEU A 260 -23.45 -50.60 32.14
C LEU A 260 -22.58 -50.17 30.93
N GLY A 261 -21.28 -49.97 31.13
CA GLY A 261 -20.31 -49.55 30.11
C GLY A 261 -19.00 -50.35 30.20
N THR A 262 -18.17 -50.24 29.17
CA THR A 262 -16.87 -50.93 29.10
C THR A 262 -15.69 -49.97 29.28
N ARG A 263 -14.56 -50.47 29.76
CA ARG A 263 -13.31 -49.67 29.86
C ARG A 263 -12.84 -49.18 28.49
N THR A 264 -13.12 -49.94 27.44
CA THR A 264 -12.80 -49.58 26.06
C THR A 264 -13.55 -48.32 25.64
N GLU A 265 -14.85 -48.24 25.91
CA GLU A 265 -15.67 -47.06 25.58
C GLU A 265 -15.21 -45.80 26.33
N LEU A 266 -14.79 -45.94 27.59
CA LEU A 266 -14.22 -44.83 28.35
C LEU A 266 -12.92 -44.32 27.71
N PHE A 267 -12.01 -45.23 27.34
CA PHE A 267 -10.75 -44.84 26.71
C PHE A 267 -10.93 -44.26 25.31
N ASP A 268 -11.87 -44.78 24.52
CA ASP A 268 -12.21 -44.23 23.20
C ASP A 268 -12.79 -42.82 23.32
N ALA A 269 -13.73 -42.61 24.24
CA ALA A 269 -14.29 -41.29 24.51
C ALA A 269 -13.21 -40.31 25.00
N ARG A 270 -12.30 -40.77 25.89
CA ARG A 270 -11.20 -39.94 26.39
C ARG A 270 -10.25 -39.54 25.27
N ALA A 271 -9.85 -40.49 24.41
CA ALA A 271 -8.95 -40.20 23.30
C ALA A 271 -9.55 -39.17 22.32
N ARG A 272 -10.85 -39.26 22.03
CA ARG A 272 -11.54 -38.28 21.16
C ARG A 272 -11.70 -36.92 21.82
N PHE A 273 -12.04 -36.87 23.10
CA PHE A 273 -12.12 -35.61 23.85
C PHE A 273 -10.76 -34.89 23.88
N GLU A 274 -9.67 -35.60 24.19
CA GLU A 274 -8.33 -35.00 24.22
C GLU A 274 -7.89 -34.51 22.83
N LYS A 275 -8.27 -35.21 21.77
CA LYS A 275 -8.05 -34.73 20.41
C LYS A 275 -8.82 -33.43 20.14
N ALA A 276 -10.09 -33.35 20.54
CA ALA A 276 -10.89 -32.15 20.35
C ALA A 276 -10.38 -30.96 21.18
N VAL A 277 -9.79 -31.20 22.35
CA VAL A 277 -9.06 -30.18 23.11
C VAL A 277 -7.89 -29.65 22.29
N ALA A 278 -7.06 -30.53 21.71
CA ALA A 278 -5.94 -30.13 20.87
C ALA A 278 -6.39 -29.34 19.63
N ASP A 279 -7.45 -29.79 18.94
CA ASP A 279 -8.02 -29.12 17.76
C ASP A 279 -8.58 -27.72 18.12
N THR A 280 -9.12 -27.55 19.33
CA THR A 280 -9.61 -26.25 19.83
C THR A 280 -8.45 -25.29 20.08
N ILE A 281 -7.36 -25.76 20.71
CA ILE A 281 -6.15 -24.95 20.94
C ILE A 281 -5.56 -24.47 19.61
N GLU A 282 -5.49 -25.33 18.59
CA GLU A 282 -5.02 -24.91 17.26
C GLU A 282 -5.99 -23.90 16.61
N SER A 283 -7.31 -24.11 16.77
CA SER A 283 -8.31 -23.17 16.23
C SER A 283 -8.22 -21.79 16.89
N GLU A 284 -7.91 -21.71 18.19
CA GLU A 284 -7.70 -20.43 18.91
C GLU A 284 -6.51 -19.67 18.32
N LYS A 285 -5.38 -20.36 18.16
CA LYS A 285 -4.19 -19.79 17.52
C LYS A 285 -4.48 -19.32 16.08
N LEU A 286 -5.26 -20.08 15.29
CA LEU A 286 -5.61 -19.67 13.92
C LEU A 286 -6.46 -18.39 13.86
N VAL A 287 -7.33 -18.16 14.86
CA VAL A 287 -8.05 -16.88 14.99
C VAL A 287 -7.07 -15.75 15.29
N ASP A 288 -6.12 -15.96 16.20
CA ASP A 288 -5.09 -14.96 16.50
C ASP A 288 -4.24 -14.64 15.24
N ASP A 289 -3.77 -15.64 14.51
CA ASP A 289 -2.99 -15.47 13.27
C ASP A 289 -3.78 -14.71 12.19
N ALA A 290 -5.08 -15.02 12.02
CA ALA A 290 -5.95 -14.34 11.08
C ALA A 290 -6.20 -12.89 11.48
N THR A 291 -6.42 -12.63 12.78
CA THR A 291 -6.62 -11.28 13.33
C THR A 291 -5.36 -10.44 13.17
N GLN A 292 -4.18 -11.00 13.44
CA GLN A 292 -2.91 -10.31 13.17
C GLN A 292 -2.72 -9.98 11.69
N SER A 293 -3.14 -10.87 10.78
CA SER A 293 -3.10 -10.59 9.34
C SER A 293 -4.01 -9.42 8.95
N LEU A 294 -5.14 -9.22 9.64
CA LEU A 294 -6.01 -8.06 9.47
C LEU A 294 -5.38 -6.78 10.05
N VAL A 295 -4.75 -6.86 11.21
CA VAL A 295 -4.02 -5.74 11.82
C VAL A 295 -2.87 -5.28 10.92
N VAL A 296 -2.15 -6.19 10.27
CA VAL A 296 -1.09 -5.84 9.29
C VAL A 296 -1.65 -5.05 8.10
N LEU A 297 -2.87 -5.36 7.65
CA LEU A 297 -3.51 -4.68 6.53
C LEU A 297 -4.05 -3.29 6.92
N VAL A 298 -4.64 -3.18 8.12
CA VAL A 298 -5.40 -2.00 8.55
C VAL A 298 -4.57 -1.05 9.42
N GLY A 299 -3.51 -1.54 10.08
CA GLY A 299 -2.66 -0.77 10.98
C GLY A 299 -3.14 -0.72 12.44
N GLN A 300 -4.34 -1.21 12.73
CA GLN A 300 -4.95 -1.22 14.06
C GLN A 300 -5.88 -2.43 14.25
N ASP A 301 -6.20 -2.74 15.50
CA ASP A 301 -7.23 -3.72 15.85
C ASP A 301 -8.63 -3.10 15.63
N VAL A 302 -9.46 -3.80 14.86
CA VAL A 302 -10.82 -3.36 14.49
C VAL A 302 -11.90 -3.97 15.40
N GLY A 303 -11.53 -4.84 16.34
CA GLY A 303 -12.47 -5.50 17.24
C GLY A 303 -13.37 -6.52 16.52
N ALA A 304 -14.58 -6.71 17.05
CA ALA A 304 -15.51 -7.71 16.54
C ALA A 304 -16.00 -7.37 15.12
N LEU A 305 -16.07 -8.37 14.25
CA LEU A 305 -16.50 -8.21 12.86
C LEU A 305 -17.99 -8.59 12.67
N LYS A 306 -18.63 -8.01 11.66
CA LYS A 306 -19.94 -8.48 11.20
C LYS A 306 -19.81 -9.85 10.51
N THR A 307 -20.68 -10.79 10.83
CA THR A 307 -20.62 -12.16 10.33
C THR A 307 -21.57 -12.38 9.15
N LEU A 308 -21.41 -13.50 8.46
CA LEU A 308 -22.30 -13.90 7.36
C LEU A 308 -23.50 -14.70 7.93
N PRO A 309 -24.73 -14.17 7.93
CA PRO A 309 -25.87 -14.88 8.48
C PRO A 309 -26.22 -16.13 7.66
N ASP A 310 -26.69 -17.17 8.33
CA ASP A 310 -27.00 -18.47 7.70
C ASP A 310 -28.10 -18.40 6.63
N SER A 311 -28.94 -17.36 6.67
CA SER A 311 -30.03 -17.13 5.72
C SER A 311 -29.62 -16.47 4.40
N VAL A 312 -28.32 -16.19 4.16
CA VAL A 312 -27.89 -15.53 2.93
C VAL A 312 -28.11 -16.43 1.72
N SER A 313 -28.91 -15.95 0.76
CA SER A 313 -29.10 -16.62 -0.52
C SER A 313 -27.95 -16.27 -1.46
N LEU A 314 -27.05 -17.24 -1.68
CA LEU A 314 -25.97 -17.17 -2.67
C LEU A 314 -26.51 -17.74 -4.00
N GLY A 315 -26.61 -16.89 -5.03
CA GLY A 315 -27.21 -17.25 -6.32
C GLY A 315 -26.19 -17.37 -7.45
N ALA A 316 -26.47 -18.17 -8.47
CA ALA A 316 -25.58 -18.37 -9.62
C ALA A 316 -25.11 -17.05 -10.28
N PRO A 317 -23.87 -17.03 -10.84
CA PRO A 317 -23.36 -15.86 -11.54
C PRO A 317 -24.29 -15.50 -12.70
N LYS A 318 -24.61 -14.20 -12.83
CA LYS A 318 -25.44 -13.68 -13.92
C LYS A 318 -24.55 -12.85 -14.84
N PRO A 319 -24.46 -13.18 -16.15
CA PRO A 319 -25.12 -14.28 -16.87
C PRO A 319 -24.56 -15.69 -16.56
N ASP A 320 -25.40 -16.76 -16.64
CA ASP A 320 -24.93 -18.17 -16.54
C ASP A 320 -24.40 -18.66 -17.91
N ASP A 321 -23.46 -17.90 -18.48
CA ASP A 321 -22.82 -18.21 -19.75
C ASP A 321 -21.35 -17.80 -19.71
N ALA A 322 -20.45 -18.79 -19.81
CA ALA A 322 -19.01 -18.58 -19.76
C ALA A 322 -18.52 -17.68 -20.90
N ASP A 323 -19.11 -17.79 -22.09
CA ASP A 323 -18.61 -17.09 -23.26
C ASP A 323 -18.88 -15.57 -23.18
N GLN A 324 -20.00 -15.18 -22.54
CA GLN A 324 -20.30 -13.77 -22.25
C GLN A 324 -19.33 -13.16 -21.23
N TRP A 325 -18.88 -13.94 -20.24
CA TRP A 325 -17.84 -13.48 -19.30
C TRP A 325 -16.49 -13.32 -19.99
N ILE A 326 -16.12 -14.24 -20.88
CA ILE A 326 -14.87 -14.15 -21.66
C ILE A 326 -14.89 -12.93 -22.59
N GLU A 327 -16.00 -12.69 -23.29
CA GLU A 327 -16.14 -11.53 -24.18
C GLU A 327 -15.97 -10.20 -23.42
N ARG A 328 -16.60 -10.08 -22.25
CA ARG A 328 -16.44 -8.92 -21.38
C ARG A 328 -14.99 -8.80 -20.88
N ALA A 329 -14.38 -9.89 -20.41
CA ALA A 329 -13.00 -9.88 -19.95
C ALA A 329 -12.03 -9.44 -21.05
N LEU A 330 -12.19 -9.91 -22.29
CA LEU A 330 -11.35 -9.50 -23.41
C LEU A 330 -11.52 -8.03 -23.82
N THR A 331 -12.64 -7.39 -23.46
CA THR A 331 -12.93 -6.00 -23.83
C THR A 331 -12.53 -5.03 -22.71
N ASP A 332 -12.89 -5.34 -21.47
CA ASP A 332 -12.85 -4.38 -20.35
C ASP A 332 -11.66 -4.59 -19.40
N ASN A 333 -10.95 -5.73 -19.50
CA ASN A 333 -9.89 -6.06 -18.55
C ASN A 333 -8.71 -5.07 -18.62
N VAL A 334 -8.39 -4.49 -17.46
CA VAL A 334 -7.34 -3.47 -17.29
C VAL A 334 -5.93 -4.02 -17.55
N SER A 335 -5.67 -5.29 -17.22
CA SER A 335 -4.36 -5.93 -17.47
C SER A 335 -4.10 -6.08 -18.97
N LEU A 336 -5.11 -6.48 -19.75
CA LEU A 336 -5.00 -6.58 -21.20
C LEU A 336 -4.84 -5.18 -21.84
N GLN A 337 -5.53 -4.17 -21.32
CA GLN A 337 -5.31 -2.77 -21.72
C GLN A 337 -3.87 -2.32 -21.46
N ALA A 338 -3.28 -2.67 -20.30
CA ALA A 338 -1.89 -2.35 -19.98
C ALA A 338 -0.90 -3.05 -20.93
N LYS A 339 -1.18 -4.29 -21.36
CA LYS A 339 -0.40 -4.99 -22.39
C LYS A 339 -0.51 -4.32 -23.76
N SER A 340 -1.68 -3.80 -24.12
CA SER A 340 -1.86 -3.06 -25.39
C SER A 340 -1.00 -1.78 -25.46
N ILE A 341 -0.85 -1.05 -24.34
CA ILE A 341 0.05 0.11 -24.23
C ILE A 341 1.51 -0.32 -24.48
N GLY A 342 1.90 -1.55 -24.10
CA GLY A 342 3.21 -2.12 -24.40
C GLY A 342 3.49 -2.23 -25.90
N ILE A 343 2.48 -2.61 -26.71
CA ILE A 343 2.58 -2.63 -28.17
C ILE A 343 2.78 -1.21 -28.73
N ASP A 344 2.02 -0.23 -28.23
CA ASP A 344 2.15 1.17 -28.62
C ASP A 344 3.56 1.72 -28.31
N LEU A 345 4.09 1.42 -27.13
CA LEU A 345 5.44 1.83 -26.72
C LEU A 345 6.52 1.24 -27.63
N SER A 346 6.42 -0.05 -27.95
CA SER A 346 7.32 -0.73 -28.89
C SER A 346 7.22 -0.16 -30.31
N SER A 347 6.01 0.21 -30.76
CA SER A 347 5.82 0.88 -32.05
C SER A 347 6.47 2.28 -32.07
N LEU A 348 6.26 3.08 -31.01
CA LEU A 348 6.90 4.39 -30.88
C LEU A 348 8.43 4.26 -30.82
N GLU A 349 8.97 3.19 -30.25
CA GLU A 349 10.42 2.96 -30.22
C GLU A 349 10.99 2.75 -31.63
N ILE A 350 10.30 2.03 -32.51
CA ILE A 350 10.70 1.91 -33.93
C ILE A 350 10.77 3.30 -34.58
N ASP A 351 9.75 4.12 -34.38
CA ASP A 351 9.70 5.48 -34.94
C ASP A 351 10.78 6.38 -34.34
N ARG A 352 11.08 6.22 -33.04
CA ARG A 352 12.18 6.91 -32.36
C ARG A 352 13.51 6.54 -33.01
N GLN A 353 13.78 5.25 -33.23
CA GLN A 353 15.01 4.79 -33.89
C GLN A 353 15.12 5.29 -35.32
N LYS A 354 14.03 5.26 -36.10
CA LYS A 354 14.00 5.84 -37.46
C LYS A 354 14.28 7.34 -37.46
N SER A 355 13.77 8.06 -36.47
CA SER A 355 13.92 9.51 -36.38
C SER A 355 15.35 9.98 -36.13
N LEU A 356 16.25 9.10 -35.66
CA LEU A 356 17.68 9.40 -35.48
C LEU A 356 18.42 9.67 -36.81
N ARG A 357 17.78 9.42 -37.96
CA ARG A 357 18.30 9.79 -39.30
C ARG A 357 17.91 11.20 -39.74
N LEU A 358 16.96 11.81 -39.05
CA LEU A 358 16.47 13.12 -39.42
C LEU A 358 17.43 14.19 -38.90
N PRO A 359 17.57 15.31 -39.64
CA PRO A 359 18.39 16.41 -39.17
C PRO A 359 17.86 16.93 -37.83
N THR A 360 18.75 17.36 -36.95
CA THR A 360 18.40 18.09 -35.74
C THR A 360 18.82 19.55 -35.86
N LEU A 361 17.99 20.46 -35.36
CA LEU A 361 18.23 21.90 -35.39
C LEU A 361 18.29 22.43 -33.97
N GLY A 362 19.34 23.19 -33.67
CA GLY A 362 19.55 23.82 -32.37
C GLY A 362 19.97 25.28 -32.51
N VAL A 363 19.72 26.04 -31.44
CA VAL A 363 20.30 27.37 -31.26
C VAL A 363 21.03 27.39 -29.92
N SER A 364 22.20 27.99 -29.87
CA SER A 364 22.92 28.28 -28.64
C SER A 364 23.37 29.73 -28.59
N VAL A 365 23.23 30.34 -27.42
CA VAL A 365 23.73 31.66 -27.09
C VAL A 365 24.71 31.48 -25.95
N SER A 366 25.93 31.98 -26.08
CA SER A 366 26.90 31.93 -24.98
C SER A 366 27.61 33.26 -24.80
N GLY A 367 27.93 33.57 -23.55
CA GLY A 367 28.84 34.63 -23.16
C GLY A 367 29.97 34.03 -22.34
N SER A 368 31.21 34.46 -22.54
CA SER A 368 32.34 34.03 -21.74
C SER A 368 33.27 35.19 -21.40
N TYR A 369 33.80 35.15 -20.18
CA TYR A 369 34.91 35.97 -19.70
C TYR A 369 36.09 35.04 -19.43
N ASN A 370 37.22 35.31 -20.06
CA ASN A 370 38.45 34.56 -19.87
C ASN A 370 39.53 35.53 -19.40
N ASP A 371 40.01 35.36 -18.18
CA ASP A 371 41.20 36.02 -17.65
C ASP A 371 42.33 34.99 -17.73
N LEU A 372 43.22 35.17 -18.70
CA LEU A 372 44.37 34.31 -18.92
C LEU A 372 45.62 35.07 -18.50
N ALA A 373 46.69 34.35 -18.14
CA ALA A 373 47.99 34.96 -17.85
C ALA A 373 48.59 35.82 -18.99
N THR A 374 48.02 35.73 -20.20
CA THR A 374 48.41 36.51 -21.38
C THR A 374 47.46 37.68 -21.70
N GLY A 375 46.35 37.82 -20.98
CA GLY A 375 45.36 38.88 -21.12
C GLY A 375 43.92 38.41 -20.97
N ASP A 376 43.01 39.38 -20.92
CA ASP A 376 41.59 39.15 -20.65
C ASP A 376 40.77 39.27 -21.93
N ASP A 377 39.74 38.44 -22.08
CA ASP A 377 38.79 38.48 -23.18
C ASP A 377 37.35 38.36 -22.69
N THR A 378 36.44 39.09 -23.34
CA THR A 378 35.00 38.96 -23.14
C THR A 378 34.34 38.75 -24.48
N SER A 379 33.62 37.65 -24.64
CA SER A 379 32.99 37.28 -25.90
C SER A 379 31.53 36.87 -25.72
N ALA A 380 30.71 37.16 -26.74
CA ALA A 380 29.34 36.69 -26.86
C ALA A 380 29.14 36.05 -28.23
N ARG A 381 28.47 34.90 -28.29
CA ARG A 381 28.25 34.13 -29.51
C ARG A 381 26.80 33.69 -29.61
N LEU A 382 26.25 33.77 -30.81
CA LEU A 382 24.97 33.17 -31.20
C LEU A 382 25.28 32.15 -32.30
N LEU A 383 24.94 30.88 -32.09
CA LEU A 383 25.20 29.78 -33.00
C LEU A 383 23.90 29.07 -33.34
N PHE A 384 23.64 28.90 -34.63
CA PHE A 384 22.64 27.96 -35.13
C PHE A 384 23.36 26.69 -35.56
N SER A 385 22.94 25.54 -35.04
CA SER A 385 23.53 24.24 -35.37
C SER A 385 22.53 23.36 -36.11
N VAL A 386 23.04 22.70 -37.14
CA VAL A 386 22.31 21.67 -37.90
C VAL A 386 23.15 20.42 -37.91
N ASP A 387 22.66 19.35 -37.30
CA ASP A 387 23.33 18.04 -37.30
C ASP A 387 22.55 17.08 -38.19
N ILE A 388 23.21 16.52 -39.21
CA ILE A 388 22.60 15.61 -40.19
C ILE A 388 23.44 14.32 -40.26
N PRO A 389 23.05 13.25 -39.56
CA PRO A 389 23.78 11.99 -39.62
C PRO A 389 23.49 11.25 -40.93
N PHE A 390 24.49 11.15 -41.81
CA PHE A 390 24.37 10.42 -43.08
C PHE A 390 24.61 8.91 -42.91
N TYR A 391 25.66 8.52 -42.17
CA TYR A 391 26.04 7.13 -41.98
C TYR A 391 26.73 6.90 -40.63
N GLN A 392 26.26 5.90 -39.89
CA GLN A 392 26.75 5.55 -38.54
C GLN A 392 27.14 4.05 -38.46
N GLY A 393 27.80 3.53 -39.51
CA GLY A 393 28.25 2.13 -39.51
C GLY A 393 27.13 1.08 -39.44
N GLY A 394 25.92 1.42 -39.89
CA GLY A 394 24.76 0.53 -39.85
C GLY A 394 24.02 0.44 -38.51
N LEU A 395 24.45 1.19 -37.48
CA LEU A 395 23.86 1.18 -36.13
C LEU A 395 22.33 1.36 -36.13
N ILE A 396 21.84 2.42 -36.79
CA ILE A 396 20.40 2.73 -36.83
C ILE A 396 19.60 1.62 -37.51
N ASN A 397 20.13 1.00 -38.58
CA ASN A 397 19.46 -0.14 -39.23
C ASN A 397 19.33 -1.32 -38.27
N SER A 398 20.38 -1.61 -37.49
CA SER A 398 20.36 -2.68 -36.50
C SER A 398 19.36 -2.40 -35.39
N LYS A 399 19.34 -1.17 -34.85
CA LYS A 399 18.40 -0.74 -33.79
C LYS A 399 16.95 -0.75 -34.24
N VAL A 400 16.67 -0.43 -35.51
CA VAL A 400 15.31 -0.52 -36.08
C VAL A 400 14.85 -1.99 -36.19
N ARG A 401 15.73 -2.92 -36.59
CA ARG A 401 15.40 -4.35 -36.61
C ARG A 401 15.16 -4.91 -35.21
N GLU A 402 16.03 -4.58 -34.26
CA GLU A 402 15.87 -4.92 -32.83
C GLU A 402 14.51 -4.43 -32.30
N ALA A 403 14.16 -3.15 -32.54
CA ALA A 403 12.88 -2.61 -32.12
C ALA A 403 11.67 -3.27 -32.82
N ALA A 404 11.82 -3.70 -34.07
CA ALA A 404 10.78 -4.44 -34.80
C ALA A 404 10.56 -5.84 -34.20
N ASP A 405 11.64 -6.55 -33.82
CA ASP A 405 11.52 -7.84 -33.15
C ASP A 405 10.93 -7.70 -31.75
N ASN A 406 11.27 -6.64 -31.00
CA ASN A 406 10.64 -6.33 -29.72
C ASN A 406 9.14 -6.00 -29.85
N LEU A 407 8.72 -5.35 -30.94
CA LEU A 407 7.29 -5.15 -31.25
C LEU A 407 6.59 -6.48 -31.50
N ASN A 408 7.21 -7.40 -32.24
CA ASN A 408 6.66 -8.73 -32.45
C ASN A 408 6.55 -9.51 -31.13
N ALA A 409 7.57 -9.43 -30.25
CA ALA A 409 7.51 -9.99 -28.91
C ALA A 409 6.35 -9.41 -28.09
N SER A 410 6.18 -8.08 -28.10
CA SER A 410 5.06 -7.40 -27.39
C SER A 410 3.68 -7.85 -27.89
N ARG A 411 3.55 -8.14 -29.19
CA ARG A 411 2.32 -8.69 -29.78
C ARG A 411 2.06 -10.13 -29.33
N SER A 412 3.10 -10.96 -29.30
CA SER A 412 3.01 -12.32 -28.78
C SER A 412 2.67 -12.35 -27.29
N ASP A 413 3.22 -11.42 -26.49
CA ASP A 413 2.88 -11.28 -25.07
C ASP A 413 1.40 -10.91 -24.87
N TYR A 414 0.86 -10.01 -25.71
CA TYR A 414 -0.57 -9.66 -25.70
C TYR A 414 -1.44 -10.85 -26.08
N GLU A 415 -1.08 -11.61 -27.12
CA GLU A 415 -1.82 -12.80 -27.54
C GLU A 415 -1.80 -13.89 -26.46
N SER A 416 -0.65 -14.10 -25.80
CA SER A 416 -0.53 -15.00 -24.66
C SER A 416 -1.44 -14.56 -23.50
N ALA A 417 -1.38 -13.27 -23.11
CA ALA A 417 -2.20 -12.73 -22.03
C ALA A 417 -3.71 -12.82 -22.35
N SER A 418 -4.11 -12.61 -23.60
CA SER A 418 -5.50 -12.77 -24.04
C SER A 418 -5.99 -14.21 -23.94
N ARG A 419 -5.15 -15.20 -24.32
CA ARG A 419 -5.46 -16.63 -24.20
C ARG A 419 -5.52 -17.09 -22.75
N GLU A 420 -4.58 -16.62 -21.93
CA GLU A 420 -4.53 -16.89 -20.49
C GLU A 420 -5.78 -16.32 -19.82
N LEU A 421 -6.13 -15.05 -20.07
CA LEU A 421 -7.34 -14.43 -19.56
C LEU A 421 -8.62 -15.19 -19.96
N SER A 422 -8.70 -15.68 -21.20
CA SER A 422 -9.83 -16.50 -21.67
C SER A 422 -9.92 -17.83 -20.92
N SER A 423 -8.77 -18.48 -20.69
CA SER A 423 -8.67 -19.73 -19.93
C SER A 423 -9.06 -19.53 -18.47
N ASP A 424 -8.47 -18.53 -17.81
CA ASP A 424 -8.69 -18.23 -16.40
C ASP A 424 -10.14 -17.82 -16.13
N THR A 425 -10.73 -17.02 -17.02
CA THR A 425 -12.15 -16.62 -16.91
C THR A 425 -13.06 -17.85 -17.00
N ARG A 426 -12.80 -18.75 -17.97
CA ARG A 426 -13.58 -19.99 -18.11
C ARG A 426 -13.43 -20.89 -16.89
N GLN A 427 -12.19 -21.10 -16.41
CA GLN A 427 -11.91 -21.93 -15.25
C GLN A 427 -12.57 -21.38 -13.99
N THR A 428 -12.47 -20.07 -13.78
CA THR A 428 -13.06 -19.37 -12.63
C THR A 428 -14.58 -19.46 -12.67
N PHE A 429 -15.20 -19.25 -13.83
CA PHE A 429 -16.64 -19.43 -14.02
C PHE A 429 -17.11 -20.86 -13.68
N LEU A 430 -16.41 -21.88 -14.21
CA LEU A 430 -16.73 -23.27 -13.91
C LEU A 430 -16.52 -23.60 -12.43
N SER A 431 -15.49 -23.01 -11.80
CA SER A 431 -15.26 -23.12 -10.36
C SER A 431 -16.41 -22.52 -9.56
N VAL A 432 -16.88 -21.30 -9.86
CA VAL A 432 -18.06 -20.70 -9.20
C VAL A 432 -19.27 -21.64 -9.29
N LYS A 433 -19.55 -22.17 -10.48
CA LYS A 433 -20.68 -23.08 -10.71
C LYS A 433 -20.54 -24.41 -9.94
N SER A 434 -19.34 -24.97 -9.90
CA SER A 434 -19.04 -26.18 -9.16
C SER A 434 -19.18 -25.97 -7.64
N ARG A 435 -18.65 -24.86 -7.13
CA ARG A 435 -18.73 -24.46 -5.71
C ARG A 435 -20.18 -24.25 -5.26
N LEU A 436 -21.01 -23.61 -6.08
CA LEU A 436 -22.43 -23.44 -5.75
C LEU A 436 -23.14 -24.81 -5.58
N ARG A 437 -22.91 -25.75 -6.49
CA ARG A 437 -23.47 -27.11 -6.39
C ARG A 437 -22.90 -27.88 -5.19
N ARG A 438 -21.62 -27.67 -4.88
CA ARG A 438 -20.98 -28.26 -3.70
C ARG A 438 -21.56 -27.70 -2.41
N LEU A 439 -21.82 -26.40 -2.36
CA LEU A 439 -22.47 -25.73 -1.23
C LEU A 439 -23.86 -26.32 -0.97
N GLU A 440 -24.68 -26.49 -2.02
CA GLU A 440 -25.99 -27.16 -1.93
C GLU A 440 -25.85 -28.60 -1.39
N ALA A 441 -24.91 -29.38 -1.92
CA ALA A 441 -24.68 -30.75 -1.47
C ALA A 441 -24.17 -30.83 -0.02
N LEU A 442 -23.31 -29.90 0.41
CA LEU A 442 -22.82 -29.81 1.78
C LEU A 442 -23.93 -29.40 2.75
N SER A 443 -24.83 -28.49 2.35
CA SER A 443 -26.00 -28.13 3.16
C SER A 443 -26.89 -29.34 3.43
N ALA A 444 -27.16 -30.16 2.41
CA ALA A 444 -27.91 -31.41 2.55
C ALA A 444 -27.14 -32.46 3.37
N ALA A 445 -25.80 -32.47 3.30
CA ALA A 445 -24.97 -33.35 4.11
C ALA A 445 -25.00 -32.97 5.60
N VAL A 446 -25.05 -31.68 5.93
CA VAL A 446 -25.25 -31.20 7.31
C VAL A 446 -26.61 -31.64 7.83
N GLU A 447 -27.70 -31.39 7.09
CA GLU A 447 -29.05 -31.81 7.48
C GLU A 447 -29.15 -33.33 7.66
N ALA A 448 -28.57 -34.12 6.76
CA ALA A 448 -28.52 -35.57 6.87
C ALA A 448 -27.67 -36.03 8.08
N GLY A 449 -26.55 -35.35 8.34
CA GLY A 449 -25.67 -35.62 9.49
C GLY A 449 -26.34 -35.35 10.83
N GLU A 450 -27.12 -34.27 10.94
CA GLU A 450 -27.90 -33.92 12.13
C GLU A 450 -28.95 -34.99 12.42
N ASN A 451 -29.74 -35.38 11.42
CA ASN A 451 -30.72 -36.44 11.54
C ASN A 451 -30.08 -37.80 11.89
N ALA A 452 -28.93 -38.11 11.30
CA ALA A 452 -28.18 -39.33 11.59
C ALA A 452 -27.66 -39.34 13.03
N LEU A 453 -27.16 -38.22 13.54
CA LEU A 453 -26.71 -38.09 14.92
C LEU A 453 -27.85 -38.36 15.90
N VAL A 454 -29.00 -37.70 15.71
CA VAL A 454 -30.18 -37.90 16.56
C VAL A 454 -30.62 -39.37 16.57
N ALA A 455 -30.73 -40.00 15.40
CA ALA A 455 -31.11 -41.41 15.31
C ALA A 455 -30.12 -42.35 15.99
N LYS A 456 -28.82 -42.04 15.95
CA LYS A 456 -27.77 -42.83 16.63
C LYS A 456 -27.79 -42.63 18.13
N GLU A 457 -28.04 -41.42 18.61
CA GLU A 457 -28.22 -41.13 20.04
C GLU A 457 -29.42 -41.88 20.62
N GLU A 458 -30.56 -41.86 19.92
CA GLU A 458 -31.76 -42.63 20.32
C GLU A 458 -31.52 -44.14 20.29
N SER A 459 -30.86 -44.65 19.24
CA SER A 459 -30.51 -46.07 19.12
C SER A 459 -29.54 -46.50 20.23
N PHE A 460 -28.65 -45.62 20.67
CA PHE A 460 -27.71 -45.89 21.76
C PHE A 460 -28.43 -45.90 23.11
N ALA A 461 -29.35 -44.96 23.33
CA ALA A 461 -30.21 -44.95 24.52
C ALA A 461 -31.07 -46.23 24.63
N ALA A 462 -31.53 -46.76 23.49
CA ALA A 462 -32.27 -48.03 23.42
C ALA A 462 -31.37 -49.29 23.49
N GLY A 463 -30.04 -49.15 23.53
CA GLY A 463 -29.10 -50.28 23.56
C GLY A 463 -28.95 -51.03 22.23
N LEU A 464 -29.39 -50.44 21.12
CA LEU A 464 -29.36 -51.03 19.77
C LEU A 464 -28.08 -50.70 18.98
N THR A 465 -27.26 -49.77 19.46
CA THR A 465 -25.98 -49.39 18.85
C THR A 465 -24.90 -49.13 19.89
N THR A 466 -23.66 -48.90 19.45
CA THR A 466 -22.50 -48.68 20.33
C THR A 466 -22.19 -47.19 20.50
N ASN A 467 -21.51 -46.82 21.59
CA ASN A 467 -21.06 -45.44 21.81
C ASN A 467 -20.15 -44.95 20.66
N ILE A 468 -19.31 -45.84 20.11
CA ILE A 468 -18.44 -45.54 18.96
C ILE A 468 -19.26 -45.03 17.76
N ALA A 469 -20.44 -45.60 17.51
CA ALA A 469 -21.30 -45.16 16.40
C ALA A 469 -21.85 -43.74 16.59
N VAL A 470 -22.12 -43.32 17.83
CA VAL A 470 -22.51 -41.93 18.16
C VAL A 470 -21.31 -41.00 18.00
N LEU A 471 -20.15 -41.38 18.53
CA LEU A 471 -18.91 -40.60 18.39
C LEU A 471 -18.47 -40.44 16.93
N ASP A 472 -18.70 -41.43 16.08
CA ASP A 472 -18.45 -41.36 14.64
C ASP A 472 -19.46 -40.43 13.94
N ALA A 473 -20.75 -40.52 14.27
CA ALA A 473 -21.75 -39.59 13.74
C ALA A 473 -21.47 -38.13 14.12
N GLN A 474 -21.05 -37.88 15.36
CA GLN A 474 -20.63 -36.54 15.80
C GLN A 474 -19.43 -36.02 15.01
N ARG A 475 -18.41 -36.86 14.79
CA ARG A 475 -17.24 -36.51 13.97
C ARG A 475 -17.65 -36.17 12.53
N ASP A 476 -18.50 -36.99 11.93
CA ASP A 476 -18.93 -36.82 10.55
C ASP A 476 -19.79 -35.55 10.38
N LEU A 477 -20.66 -35.25 11.35
CA LEU A 477 -21.41 -33.98 11.40
C LEU A 477 -20.49 -32.77 11.53
N PHE A 478 -19.50 -32.82 12.44
CA PHE A 478 -18.51 -31.75 12.62
C PHE A 478 -17.74 -31.47 11.31
N ILE A 479 -17.29 -32.51 10.61
CA ILE A 479 -16.61 -32.37 9.32
C ILE A 479 -17.54 -31.74 8.28
N ALA A 480 -18.78 -32.20 8.18
CA ALA A 480 -19.77 -31.65 7.24
C ALA A 480 -20.07 -30.17 7.51
N GLN A 481 -20.25 -29.78 8.78
CA GLN A 481 -20.50 -28.39 9.20
C GLN A 481 -19.31 -27.50 8.88
N ARG A 482 -18.08 -27.93 9.21
CA ARG A 482 -16.87 -27.18 8.91
C ARG A 482 -16.69 -26.97 7.40
N ASP A 483 -16.88 -28.04 6.62
CA ASP A 483 -16.73 -27.99 5.16
C ASP A 483 -17.80 -27.09 4.53
N PHE A 484 -19.04 -27.12 5.04
CA PHE A 484 -20.13 -26.23 4.63
C PHE A 484 -19.82 -24.75 4.92
N LEU A 485 -19.36 -24.43 6.13
CA LEU A 485 -19.00 -23.05 6.53
C LEU A 485 -17.85 -22.51 5.66
N SER A 486 -16.81 -23.32 5.46
CA SER A 486 -15.68 -22.95 4.60
C SER A 486 -16.12 -22.67 3.16
N GLU A 487 -16.99 -23.51 2.58
CA GLU A 487 -17.45 -23.36 1.19
C GLU A 487 -18.29 -22.08 0.98
N ARG A 488 -18.98 -21.57 2.01
CA ARG A 488 -19.72 -20.30 1.93
C ARG A 488 -18.79 -19.12 1.66
N TYR A 489 -17.68 -19.04 2.39
CA TYR A 489 -16.68 -17.99 2.24
C TYR A 489 -15.92 -18.11 0.92
N ASP A 490 -15.48 -19.34 0.60
CA ASP A 490 -14.80 -19.66 -0.65
C ASP A 490 -15.63 -19.30 -1.88
N TYR A 491 -16.95 -19.50 -1.84
CA TYR A 491 -17.85 -19.13 -2.93
C TYR A 491 -17.84 -17.61 -3.18
N ILE A 492 -17.94 -16.79 -2.11
CA ILE A 492 -17.93 -15.32 -2.22
C ILE A 492 -16.60 -14.84 -2.79
N LEU A 493 -15.48 -15.40 -2.30
CA LEU A 493 -14.14 -15.08 -2.81
C LEU A 493 -13.97 -15.47 -4.27
N GLN A 494 -14.50 -16.62 -4.68
CA GLN A 494 -14.43 -17.08 -6.07
C GLN A 494 -15.29 -16.20 -7.00
N MET A 495 -16.44 -15.71 -6.53
CA MET A 495 -17.29 -14.80 -7.29
C MET A 495 -16.61 -13.44 -7.52
N LEU A 496 -15.98 -12.88 -6.47
CA LEU A 496 -15.19 -11.65 -6.60
C LEU A 496 -14.00 -11.82 -7.54
N GLU A 497 -13.35 -12.99 -7.52
CA GLU A 497 -12.25 -13.28 -8.46
C GLU A 497 -12.74 -13.31 -9.91
N LEU A 498 -13.93 -13.85 -10.18
CA LEU A 498 -14.53 -13.80 -11.52
C LEU A 498 -14.78 -12.36 -11.98
N GLU A 499 -15.28 -11.51 -11.08
CA GLU A 499 -15.52 -10.10 -11.37
C GLU A 499 -14.21 -9.34 -11.62
N ARG A 500 -13.15 -9.63 -10.83
CA ARG A 500 -11.79 -9.08 -11.00
C ARG A 500 -11.16 -9.42 -12.34
N LEU A 501 -11.43 -10.62 -12.89
CA LEU A 501 -10.94 -11.01 -14.21
C LEU A 501 -11.62 -10.23 -15.33
N VAL A 502 -12.85 -9.76 -15.11
CA VAL A 502 -13.66 -9.11 -16.15
C VAL A 502 -13.50 -7.59 -16.11
N SER A 503 -13.55 -7.01 -14.92
CA SER A 503 -13.48 -5.57 -14.68
C SER A 503 -12.61 -5.26 -13.45
N ASP A 504 -12.30 -3.99 -13.22
CA ASP A 504 -11.64 -3.59 -11.98
C ASP A 504 -12.59 -3.64 -10.80
N LEU A 505 -12.21 -4.38 -9.76
CA LEU A 505 -12.93 -4.40 -8.50
C LEU A 505 -12.81 -3.03 -7.85
N ASN A 506 -13.96 -2.48 -7.47
CA ASN A 506 -14.03 -1.14 -6.90
C ASN A 506 -14.80 -1.15 -5.56
N GLU A 507 -14.97 0.05 -4.99
CA GLU A 507 -15.64 0.22 -3.70
C GLU A 507 -17.14 -0.18 -3.75
N GLU A 508 -17.80 -0.09 -4.91
CA GLU A 508 -19.19 -0.54 -5.06
C GLU A 508 -19.32 -2.05 -4.88
N ASP A 509 -18.34 -2.82 -5.35
CA ASP A 509 -18.30 -4.27 -5.13
C ASP A 509 -18.18 -4.60 -3.63
N VAL A 510 -17.33 -3.86 -2.91
CA VAL A 510 -17.18 -3.99 -1.46
C VAL A 510 -18.49 -3.65 -0.75
N ARG A 511 -19.18 -2.58 -1.16
CA ARG A 511 -20.50 -2.20 -0.61
C ARG A 511 -21.54 -3.30 -0.84
N ARG A 512 -21.57 -3.89 -2.04
CA ARG A 512 -22.49 -4.99 -2.36
C ARG A 512 -22.22 -6.21 -1.49
N VAL A 513 -20.96 -6.62 -1.32
CA VAL A 513 -20.62 -7.76 -0.44
C VAL A 513 -20.94 -7.44 1.02
N ASN A 514 -20.68 -6.21 1.45
CA ASN A 514 -21.04 -5.74 2.79
C ASN A 514 -22.55 -5.94 3.07
N THR A 515 -23.44 -5.66 2.11
CA THR A 515 -24.90 -5.86 2.35
C THR A 515 -25.30 -7.29 2.72
N LEU A 516 -24.42 -8.29 2.49
CA LEU A 516 -24.64 -9.67 2.91
C LEU A 516 -24.30 -9.91 4.38
N LEU A 517 -23.58 -9.00 5.04
CA LEU A 517 -23.09 -9.13 6.40
C LEU A 517 -24.08 -8.56 7.42
N ALA A 518 -24.16 -9.20 8.58
CA ALA A 518 -25.00 -8.77 9.68
C ALA A 518 -24.23 -8.80 11.00
N PRO A 519 -24.65 -8.04 12.03
CA PRO A 519 -24.10 -8.21 13.37
C PRO A 519 -24.28 -9.66 13.83
N ARG A 520 -23.27 -10.21 14.51
CA ARG A 520 -23.35 -11.56 15.07
C ARG A 520 -24.55 -11.64 16.02
N THR A 521 -25.51 -12.51 15.72
CA THR A 521 -26.62 -12.79 16.64
C THR A 521 -26.09 -13.57 17.84
N PRO A 522 -26.41 -13.16 19.08
CA PRO A 522 -25.88 -13.77 20.30
C PRO A 522 -26.41 -15.18 20.58
#